data_AF-U6RQY2-F1
#
_entry.id   AF-U6RQY2-F1
#
_cell.length_a   1.000
_cell.length_b   1.000
_cell.length_c   1.000
_cell.angle_alpha   90.00
_cell.angle_beta   90.00
_cell.angle_gamma   90.00
#
_symmetry.space_group_name_H-M   'P 1'
#
loop_
_entity.id
_entity.type
_entity.pdbx_description
1 polymer ?
#
loop_
_entity_poly.entity_id
_entity_poly.type
_entity_poly.pdbx_seq_one_letter_code
_entity_poly.pdbx_strand_id
1 'polypeptide(L)'
;MKKLFLIVCLEILVFGCSSISRKCKSNDHSMNEFGRRYELQVCNFSEIPKSLLENIDKMGMDSTLILNEYEGRYLNFVFKVDTLDFNLVGKKVGFFKSKIEYFRDTRRRLKNNYTICSSLYIFDAVQKVESGGYDAAITDGNIFVMPIEKVVKRLKKY
;
A
#
# COMPACT_ATOMS: atom_id res chain seq x y z
N MET A 1 -13.07 -58.03 13.43
CA MET A 1 -13.63 -56.97 12.58
C MET A 1 -13.63 -55.65 13.32
N LYS A 2 -12.63 -54.80 13.11
CA LYS A 2 -12.63 -53.39 13.54
C LYS A 2 -12.23 -52.58 12.31
N LYS A 3 -13.21 -51.89 11.71
CA LYS A 3 -13.02 -51.09 10.50
C LYS A 3 -12.24 -49.82 10.87
N LEU A 4 -11.21 -49.55 10.07
CA LEU A 4 -10.39 -48.34 10.07
C LEU A 4 -11.28 -47.08 9.99
N PHE A 5 -11.01 -46.10 10.84
CA PHE A 5 -11.45 -44.73 10.67
C PHE A 5 -10.61 -44.07 9.57
N LEU A 6 -11.17 -44.00 8.36
CA LEU A 6 -10.75 -43.12 7.28
C LEU A 6 -11.73 -41.94 7.30
N ILE A 7 -11.36 -40.85 7.97
CA ILE A 7 -12.08 -39.57 7.89
C ILE A 7 -11.12 -38.55 7.26
N VAL A 8 -11.25 -38.47 5.93
CA VAL A 8 -11.35 -37.27 5.11
C VAL A 8 -10.63 -36.02 5.64
N CYS A 9 -9.35 -35.87 5.26
CA CYS A 9 -8.64 -34.58 5.24
C CYS A 9 -8.78 -33.91 3.86
N LEU A 10 -10.00 -33.66 3.43
CA LEU A 10 -10.29 -32.83 2.26
C LEU A 10 -11.36 -31.84 2.69
N GLU A 11 -11.13 -30.56 2.39
CA GLU A 11 -11.98 -29.40 2.72
C GLU A 11 -11.63 -28.61 3.99
N ILE A 12 -10.45 -27.97 4.00
CA ILE A 12 -10.40 -26.53 4.37
C ILE A 12 -9.41 -25.84 3.42
N LEU A 13 -9.83 -25.70 2.15
CA LEU A 13 -9.24 -24.74 1.21
C LEU A 13 -10.27 -23.65 0.95
N VAL A 14 -10.64 -22.94 2.02
CA VAL A 14 -11.40 -21.70 1.96
C VAL A 14 -10.45 -20.59 2.41
N PHE A 15 -9.57 -20.15 1.50
CA PHE A 15 -8.96 -18.82 1.59
C PHE A 15 -10.03 -17.79 1.21
N GLY A 16 -11.06 -17.68 2.05
CA GLY A 16 -11.98 -16.56 2.02
C GLY A 16 -11.22 -15.35 2.55
N CYS A 17 -11.10 -14.31 1.72
CA CYS A 17 -10.63 -13.00 2.13
C CYS A 17 -11.47 -12.52 3.33
N SER A 18 -10.96 -12.78 4.53
CA SER A 18 -11.48 -12.18 5.75
C SER A 18 -10.82 -10.81 5.82
N SER A 19 -11.60 -9.77 5.50
CA SER A 19 -11.26 -8.39 5.76
C SER A 19 -11.10 -8.19 7.26
N ILE A 20 -9.95 -8.56 7.82
CA ILE A 20 -9.55 -8.10 9.14
C ILE A 20 -9.20 -6.63 8.93
N SER A 21 -10.19 -5.77 9.10
CA SER A 21 -9.94 -4.37 9.45
C SER A 21 -9.27 -4.36 10.82
N ARG A 22 -7.97 -4.65 10.85
CA ARG A 22 -7.16 -4.54 12.04
C ARG A 22 -7.03 -3.05 12.30
N LYS A 23 -7.92 -2.52 13.13
CA LYS A 23 -7.70 -1.27 13.87
C LYS A 23 -6.45 -1.51 14.73
N CYS A 24 -5.26 -1.32 14.16
CA CYS A 24 -4.03 -1.31 14.91
C CYS A 24 -4.00 -0.01 15.72
N LYS A 25 -4.61 -0.03 16.92
CA LYS A 25 -4.07 0.78 18.01
C LYS A 25 -2.75 0.10 18.40
N SER A 26 -1.64 0.61 17.89
CA SER A 26 -0.31 0.11 18.28
C SER A 26 0.12 0.74 19.60
N ASN A 27 0.58 -0.10 20.53
CA ASN A 27 1.29 0.32 21.74
C ASN A 27 2.60 1.05 21.36
N ASP A 28 2.96 2.07 22.14
CA ASP A 28 4.02 3.05 21.85
C ASP A 28 5.43 2.46 21.63
N HIS A 29 5.69 1.20 22.02
CA HIS A 29 6.99 0.56 21.84
C HIS A 29 7.23 -0.02 20.42
N SER A 30 6.17 -0.21 19.61
CA SER A 30 6.30 -0.77 18.24
C SER A 30 6.42 0.29 17.14
N MET A 31 6.40 1.58 17.48
CA MET A 31 6.53 2.66 16.49
C MET A 31 7.92 2.70 15.82
N ASN A 32 8.93 2.06 16.40
CA ASN A 32 10.32 2.23 15.96
C ASN A 32 10.74 1.29 14.81
N GLU A 33 10.21 0.07 14.73
CA GLU A 33 10.66 -0.92 13.72
C GLU A 33 9.95 -0.80 12.36
N PHE A 34 8.73 -0.25 12.35
CA PHE A 34 7.91 -0.14 11.13
C PHE A 34 7.55 1.30 10.73
N GLY A 35 7.94 2.28 11.54
CA GLY A 35 7.68 3.71 11.29
C GLY A 35 6.19 4.06 11.15
N ARG A 36 5.92 5.23 10.56
CA ARG A 36 4.54 5.67 10.23
C ARG A 36 4.05 4.96 8.97
N ARG A 37 3.40 3.81 9.15
CA ARG A 37 2.96 2.92 8.05
C ARG A 37 1.44 2.87 7.92
N TYR A 38 0.97 2.86 6.68
CA TYR A 38 -0.44 2.68 6.30
C TYR A 38 -0.56 1.47 5.38
N GLU A 39 -1.49 0.57 5.68
CA GLU A 39 -1.88 -0.48 4.75
C GLU A 39 -2.96 0.05 3.81
N LEU A 40 -3.05 -0.51 2.60
CA LEU A 40 -4.16 -0.21 1.71
C LEU A 40 -5.47 -0.57 2.41
N GLN A 41 -6.29 0.43 2.70
CA GLN A 41 -7.52 0.24 3.50
C GLN A 41 -8.78 0.14 2.63
N VAL A 42 -8.70 0.61 1.38
CA VAL A 42 -9.81 0.55 0.44
C VAL A 42 -9.59 -0.64 -0.49
N CYS A 43 -10.29 -1.73 -0.19
CA CYS A 43 -10.21 -3.00 -0.94
C CYS A 43 -11.39 -3.20 -1.90
N ASN A 44 -12.41 -2.35 -1.84
CA ASN A 44 -13.55 -2.35 -2.73
C ASN A 44 -13.58 -1.05 -3.53
N PHE A 45 -13.52 -1.15 -4.86
CA PHE A 45 -13.49 0.02 -5.73
C PHE A 45 -14.78 0.85 -5.71
N SER A 46 -15.91 0.26 -5.32
CA SER A 46 -17.16 1.02 -5.17
C SER A 46 -17.12 2.02 -4.00
N GLU A 47 -16.18 1.88 -3.06
CA GLU A 47 -15.97 2.83 -1.97
C GLU A 47 -15.20 4.08 -2.43
N ILE A 48 -14.55 4.03 -3.60
CA ILE A 48 -13.77 5.16 -4.10
C ILE A 48 -14.71 6.19 -4.76
N PRO A 49 -14.69 7.46 -4.33
CA PRO A 49 -15.47 8.52 -4.94
C PRO A 49 -15.26 8.59 -6.45
N LYS A 50 -16.37 8.71 -7.21
CA LYS A 50 -16.33 8.80 -8.68
C LYS A 50 -15.41 9.92 -9.17
N SER A 51 -15.37 11.06 -8.47
CA SER A 51 -14.49 12.19 -8.80
C SER A 51 -12.99 11.84 -8.79
N LEU A 52 -12.56 10.89 -7.95
CA LEU A 52 -11.19 10.39 -7.96
C LEU A 52 -10.96 9.41 -9.13
N LEU A 53 -11.97 8.60 -9.45
CA LEU A 53 -11.90 7.63 -10.55
C LEU A 53 -11.96 8.26 -11.94
N GLU A 54 -12.65 9.39 -12.10
CA GLU A 54 -12.72 10.17 -13.36
C GLU A 54 -11.33 10.57 -13.88
N ASN A 55 -10.34 10.66 -12.99
CA ASN A 55 -8.98 11.07 -13.32
C ASN A 55 -7.97 9.92 -13.26
N ILE A 56 -8.43 8.66 -13.23
CA ILE A 56 -7.56 7.48 -13.12
C ILE A 56 -6.57 7.35 -14.28
N ASP A 57 -6.97 7.81 -15.47
CA ASP A 57 -6.15 7.79 -16.68
C ASP A 57 -5.08 8.88 -16.69
N LYS A 58 -5.14 9.83 -15.75
CA LYS A 58 -4.12 10.89 -15.58
C LYS A 58 -3.01 10.49 -14.59
N MET A 59 -3.11 9.34 -13.94
CA MET A 59 -2.14 8.87 -12.93
C MET A 59 -1.04 8.02 -13.57
N GLY A 60 0.21 8.18 -13.14
CA GLY A 60 1.36 7.42 -13.67
C GLY A 60 1.61 7.65 -15.14
N MET A 61 1.36 8.87 -15.62
CA MET A 61 1.60 9.28 -17.02
C MET A 61 3.06 9.70 -17.27
N ASP A 62 3.81 9.93 -16.21
CA ASP A 62 5.21 10.34 -16.24
C ASP A 62 6.03 9.50 -15.25
N SER A 63 7.35 9.63 -15.36
CA SER A 63 8.31 9.00 -14.46
C SER A 63 8.76 9.90 -13.31
N THR A 64 8.17 11.10 -13.11
CA THR A 64 8.56 11.95 -11.99
C THR A 64 8.20 11.27 -10.67
N LEU A 65 9.12 11.35 -9.71
CA LEU A 65 8.92 10.81 -8.36
C LEU A 65 8.02 11.70 -7.52
N ILE A 66 7.75 12.93 -7.98
CA ILE A 66 6.81 13.85 -7.33
C ILE A 66 5.39 13.47 -7.75
N LEU A 67 4.53 13.25 -6.77
CA LEU A 67 3.13 12.93 -7.03
C LEU A 67 2.36 14.16 -7.51
N ASN A 68 1.66 14.02 -8.62
CA ASN A 68 0.72 15.05 -9.07
C ASN A 68 -0.55 15.06 -8.21
N GLU A 69 -1.43 16.03 -8.45
CA GLU A 69 -2.66 16.20 -7.68
C GLU A 69 -3.57 14.97 -7.70
N TYR A 70 -3.73 14.34 -8.87
CA TYR A 70 -4.59 13.18 -9.03
C TYR A 70 -4.01 11.95 -8.28
N GLU A 71 -2.71 11.71 -8.46
CA GLU A 71 -1.98 10.63 -7.80
C GLU A 71 -2.02 10.77 -6.27
N GLY A 72 -1.68 11.96 -5.76
CA GLY A 72 -1.64 12.22 -4.32
C GLY A 72 -3.01 12.11 -3.65
N ARG A 73 -4.06 12.69 -4.26
CA ARG A 73 -5.43 12.61 -3.74
C ARG A 73 -5.93 11.17 -3.71
N TYR A 74 -5.69 10.39 -4.77
CA TYR A 74 -6.04 8.97 -4.82
C TYR A 74 -5.35 8.18 -3.71
N LEU A 75 -4.03 8.35 -3.57
CA LEU A 75 -3.23 7.62 -2.58
C LEU A 75 -3.64 8.00 -1.14
N ASN A 76 -3.85 9.28 -0.84
CA ASN A 76 -4.37 9.71 0.46
C ASN A 76 -5.70 8.99 0.79
N PHE A 77 -6.60 8.88 -0.19
CA PHE A 77 -7.89 8.23 -0.01
C PHE A 77 -7.75 6.73 0.26
N VAL A 78 -7.03 5.99 -0.59
CA VAL A 78 -6.98 4.52 -0.49
C VAL A 78 -6.19 4.02 0.72
N PHE A 79 -5.24 4.81 1.22
CA PHE A 79 -4.52 4.55 2.46
C PHE A 79 -5.18 5.17 3.70
N LYS A 80 -6.22 6.00 3.52
CA LYS A 80 -6.89 6.80 4.56
C LYS A 80 -5.89 7.62 5.38
N VAL A 81 -5.01 8.34 4.69
CA VAL A 81 -4.06 9.25 5.32
C VAL A 81 -4.81 10.48 5.85
N ASP A 82 -4.50 10.90 7.07
CA ASP A 82 -4.98 12.17 7.59
C ASP A 82 -4.24 13.31 6.88
N THR A 83 -4.94 13.97 5.96
CA THR A 83 -4.38 15.02 5.10
C THR A 83 -4.03 16.31 5.83
N LEU A 84 -4.54 16.52 7.06
CA LEU A 84 -4.16 17.67 7.89
C LEU A 84 -2.75 17.52 8.45
N ASP A 85 -2.35 16.27 8.71
CA ASP A 85 -1.04 15.93 9.25
C ASP A 85 -0.03 15.60 8.14
N PHE A 86 -0.43 14.85 7.12
CA PHE A 86 0.41 14.56 5.97
C PHE A 86 -0.38 14.44 4.68
N ASN A 87 0.01 15.22 3.67
CA ASN A 87 -0.60 15.17 2.35
C ASN A 87 0.42 14.70 1.31
N LEU A 88 0.09 13.63 0.59
CA LEU A 88 0.92 13.06 -0.48
C LEU A 88 1.01 13.92 -1.74
N VAL A 89 0.11 14.88 -1.97
CA VAL A 89 0.17 15.75 -3.15
C VAL A 89 1.47 16.56 -3.14
N GLY A 90 2.23 16.51 -4.23
CA GLY A 90 3.51 17.19 -4.38
C GLY A 90 4.68 16.57 -3.60
N LYS A 91 4.48 15.41 -2.96
CA LYS A 91 5.54 14.70 -2.25
C LYS A 91 6.37 13.83 -3.18
N LYS A 92 7.66 13.72 -2.89
CA LYS A 92 8.58 12.78 -3.57
C LYS A 92 8.38 11.40 -2.97
N VAL A 93 7.79 10.48 -3.74
CA VAL A 93 7.43 9.13 -3.27
C VAL A 93 8.17 8.06 -4.06
N GLY A 94 8.82 7.16 -3.33
CA GLY A 94 9.50 6.00 -3.91
C GLY A 94 8.52 4.86 -4.17
N PHE A 95 8.62 4.23 -5.33
CA PHE A 95 7.85 3.02 -5.65
C PHE A 95 8.82 1.84 -5.73
N PHE A 96 8.42 0.67 -5.24
CA PHE A 96 9.25 -0.54 -5.37
C PHE A 96 9.22 -1.16 -6.76
N LYS A 97 8.12 -0.95 -7.48
CA LYS A 97 8.05 -0.95 -8.95
C LYS A 97 8.43 0.44 -9.46
N SER A 98 8.05 0.80 -10.68
CA SER A 98 7.96 2.21 -11.08
C SER A 98 6.57 2.81 -10.76
N LYS A 99 6.50 4.15 -10.69
CA LYS A 99 5.23 4.89 -10.57
C LYS A 99 4.26 4.53 -11.70
N ILE A 100 4.76 4.51 -12.93
CA ILE A 100 4.00 4.15 -14.14
C ILE A 100 3.39 2.75 -14.00
N GLU A 101 4.20 1.77 -13.59
CA GLU A 101 3.72 0.39 -13.44
C GLU A 101 2.70 0.25 -12.31
N TYR A 102 2.93 0.92 -11.18
CA TYR A 102 1.99 0.92 -10.05
C TYR A 102 0.60 1.40 -10.49
N PHE A 103 0.52 2.55 -11.17
CA PHE A 103 -0.76 3.10 -11.62
C PHE A 103 -1.37 2.36 -12.82
N ARG A 104 -0.54 1.78 -13.71
CA ARG A 104 -1.02 0.82 -14.73
C ARG A 104 -1.70 -0.38 -14.08
N ASP A 105 -1.10 -0.94 -13.05
CA ASP A 105 -1.71 -2.03 -12.27
C ASP A 105 -2.95 -1.57 -11.52
N THR A 106 -2.99 -0.34 -11.00
CA THR A 106 -4.20 0.25 -10.39
C THR A 106 -5.37 0.28 -11.38
N ARG A 107 -5.17 0.80 -12.60
CA ARG A 107 -6.21 0.81 -13.64
C ARG A 107 -6.67 -0.59 -14.03
N ARG A 108 -5.74 -1.53 -14.19
CA ARG A 108 -6.07 -2.94 -14.49
C ARG A 108 -6.92 -3.57 -13.38
N ARG A 109 -6.57 -3.32 -12.12
CA ARG A 109 -7.31 -3.79 -10.94
C ARG A 109 -8.73 -3.25 -10.88
N LEU A 110 -8.89 -1.95 -11.14
CA LEU A 110 -10.21 -1.30 -11.23
C LEU A 110 -11.10 -1.97 -12.28
N LYS A 111 -10.56 -2.24 -13.47
CA LYS A 111 -11.31 -2.89 -14.56
C LYS A 111 -11.74 -4.32 -14.23
N ASN A 112 -10.88 -5.06 -13.53
CA ASN A 112 -11.07 -6.48 -13.25
C ASN A 112 -11.61 -6.77 -11.84
N ASN A 113 -11.89 -5.73 -11.06
CA ASN A 113 -12.42 -5.79 -9.70
C ASN A 113 -11.66 -6.73 -8.75
N TYR A 114 -10.32 -6.61 -8.70
CA TYR A 114 -9.50 -7.35 -7.74
C TYR A 114 -8.50 -6.45 -7.02
N THR A 115 -8.17 -6.81 -5.78
CA THR A 115 -7.31 -6.02 -4.90
C THR A 115 -6.01 -6.76 -4.61
N ILE A 116 -4.92 -6.01 -4.42
CA ILE A 116 -3.64 -6.52 -3.92
C ILE A 116 -3.24 -5.72 -2.68
N CYS A 117 -2.42 -6.33 -1.83
CA CYS A 117 -1.84 -5.62 -0.70
C CYS A 117 -0.85 -4.55 -1.21
N SER A 118 -0.92 -3.35 -0.64
CA SER A 118 0.10 -2.32 -0.76
C SER A 118 0.30 -1.68 0.60
N SER A 119 1.51 -1.21 0.89
CA SER A 119 1.82 -0.46 2.10
C SER A 119 2.49 0.85 1.75
N LEU A 120 2.10 1.90 2.46
CA LEU A 120 2.70 3.23 2.43
C LEU A 120 3.52 3.42 3.71
N TYR A 121 4.75 3.90 3.56
CA TYR A 121 5.64 4.27 4.66
C TYR A 121 5.93 5.76 4.55
N ILE A 122 5.54 6.55 5.54
CA ILE A 122 5.84 7.98 5.63
C ILE A 122 7.14 8.13 6.41
N PHE A 123 8.10 8.87 5.85
CA PHE A 123 9.42 9.02 6.43
C PHE A 123 9.50 10.24 7.36
N ASP A 124 10.20 10.05 8.47
CA ASP A 124 10.67 11.18 9.28
C ASP A 124 11.85 11.91 8.62
N ALA A 125 12.35 12.95 9.26
CA ALA A 125 13.45 13.75 8.73
C ALA A 125 14.74 12.94 8.51
N VAL A 126 15.05 11.97 9.39
CA VAL A 126 16.25 11.13 9.29
C VAL A 126 16.09 10.17 8.12
N GLN A 127 14.98 9.45 8.07
CA GLN A 127 14.66 8.49 7.01
C GLN A 127 14.57 9.15 5.63
N LYS A 128 14.07 10.39 5.57
CA LYS A 128 14.06 11.19 4.34
C LYS A 128 15.47 11.46 3.84
N VAL A 129 16.38 11.88 4.70
CA VAL A 129 17.79 12.10 4.32
C VAL A 129 18.43 10.79 3.89
N GLU A 130 18.27 9.72 4.66
CA GLU A 130 18.88 8.42 4.40
C GLU A 130 18.39 7.76 3.10
N SER A 131 17.13 7.99 2.73
CA SER A 131 16.53 7.43 1.52
C SER A 131 16.90 8.17 0.23
N GLY A 132 17.58 9.32 0.29
CA GLY A 132 17.84 10.17 -0.89
C GLY A 132 16.78 11.25 -1.12
N GLY A 133 16.16 11.72 -0.03
CA GLY A 133 15.23 12.83 -0.01
C GLY A 133 13.77 12.47 -0.26
N TYR A 134 13.39 11.20 -0.19
CA TYR A 134 11.98 10.79 -0.34
C TYR A 134 11.18 11.16 0.90
N ASP A 135 9.94 11.61 0.68
CA ASP A 135 8.99 11.88 1.76
C ASP A 135 8.25 10.61 2.21
N ALA A 136 8.08 9.66 1.28
CA ALA A 136 7.40 8.39 1.55
C ALA A 136 7.81 7.30 0.56
N ALA A 137 7.39 6.06 0.84
CA ALA A 137 7.58 4.91 -0.02
C ALA A 137 6.32 4.05 -0.13
N ILE A 138 6.07 3.50 -1.31
CA ILE A 138 5.01 2.52 -1.55
C ILE A 138 5.64 1.18 -1.94
N THR A 139 5.28 0.15 -1.19
CA THR A 139 5.59 -1.25 -1.48
C THR A 139 4.35 -1.95 -2.01
N ASP A 140 4.47 -2.69 -3.10
CA ASP A 140 3.39 -3.46 -3.68
C ASP A 140 3.56 -4.97 -3.43
N GLY A 141 2.45 -5.70 -3.37
CA GLY A 141 2.42 -7.15 -3.57
C GLY A 141 3.04 -8.02 -2.48
N ASN A 142 3.64 -7.45 -1.43
CA ASN A 142 4.17 -8.24 -0.32
C ASN A 142 3.10 -8.52 0.73
N ILE A 143 2.87 -9.82 0.99
CA ILE A 143 2.07 -10.32 2.12
C ILE A 143 2.80 -10.05 3.44
N PHE A 144 4.14 -9.93 3.39
CA PHE A 144 4.98 -9.68 4.56
C PHE A 144 5.31 -8.19 4.70
N VAL A 145 4.99 -7.63 5.87
CA VAL A 145 5.37 -6.27 6.25
C VAL A 145 6.88 -6.15 6.26
N MET A 146 7.44 -5.14 5.59
CA MET A 146 8.87 -4.89 5.56
C MET A 146 9.26 -3.90 6.66
N PRO A 147 10.32 -4.18 7.43
CA PRO A 147 10.90 -3.19 8.35
C PRO A 147 11.31 -1.92 7.62
N ILE A 148 11.12 -0.77 8.26
CA ILE A 148 11.29 0.55 7.65
C ILE A 148 12.73 0.75 7.14
N GLU A 149 13.72 0.22 7.84
CA GLU A 149 15.14 0.34 7.48
C GLU A 149 15.43 -0.39 6.17
N LYS A 150 14.75 -1.51 5.91
CA LYS A 150 14.86 -2.22 4.62
C LYS A 150 14.24 -1.42 3.49
N VAL A 151 13.15 -0.69 3.76
CA VAL A 151 12.51 0.19 2.78
C VAL A 151 13.42 1.37 2.44
N VAL A 152 13.93 2.08 3.43
CA VAL A 152 14.88 3.19 3.27
C VAL A 152 16.13 2.76 2.51
N LYS A 153 16.76 1.65 2.91
CA LYS A 153 17.96 1.11 2.25
C LYS A 153 17.73 0.73 0.79
N ARG A 154 16.54 0.24 0.45
CA ARG A 154 16.22 -0.12 -0.94
C ARG A 154 16.09 1.11 -1.82
N LEU A 155 15.50 2.20 -1.32
CA LEU A 155 15.38 3.45 -2.08
C LEU A 155 16.72 4.15 -2.30
N LYS A 156 17.64 4.05 -1.35
CA LYS A 156 19.01 4.61 -1.49
C LYS A 156 19.81 4.00 -2.65
N LYS A 157 19.45 2.79 -3.11
CA LYS A 157 20.17 2.09 -4.20
C LYS A 157 19.83 2.61 -5.60
N TYR A 158 18.87 3.52 -5.73
CA TYR A 158 18.39 4.10 -6.98
C TYR A 158 18.65 5.60 -7.02
#